data_AF-A0A5C6CYE2-F1
#
_entry.id   AF-A0A5C6CYE2-F1
#
_cell.length_a   1.000
_cell.length_b   1.000
_cell.length_c   1.000
_cell.angle_alpha   90.00
_cell.angle_beta   90.00
_cell.angle_gamma   90.00
#
_symmetry.space_group_name_H-M   'P 1'
#
loop_
_entity.id
_entity.type
_entity.pdbx_description
1 polymer ?
#
loop_
_entity_poly.entity_id
_entity_poly.type
_entity_poly.pdbx_seq_one_letter_code
_entity_poly.pdbx_strand_id
1 'polypeptide(L)'
;MISAAQAWNAHEMGRYYHAVENEEDWEGTRKLLFQDDWLTKEVDKTASAMRFYRPTTLEQVAVYMGACEAFYEGLCYKALSEKMRNIKLKDEDENTELILTTAEQQLIAWLDMMLAMDYLELANSYEGRPVTNDEGVVELARFYEHCAIASLTVVDEIEVKRVGSRYGLQQDSARAELMYRDVDYAAARLAATEVLPNLHNYFGTGPQYNYARLSATTMLHTWSAMLIAKYYSLGIETDEYYNIIGVRSEKTLTDWLEDSRGQANRAIGSLIDNGIDATTCLQLYSVARTSEGRGEEDRLDALEGYFNVNVTAQVLRRLAGVKGVGN
;
A
#
# COMPACT_ATOMS: atom_id res chain seq x y z
N MET A 1 4.73 7.36 -15.66
CA MET A 1 3.92 6.12 -15.59
C MET A 1 2.42 6.43 -15.58
N ILE A 2 1.96 7.43 -14.81
CA ILE A 2 0.56 7.88 -14.74
C ILE A 2 -0.09 8.12 -16.12
N SER A 3 0.63 8.68 -17.11
CA SER A 3 0.07 8.95 -18.44
C SER A 3 -0.19 7.70 -19.31
N ALA A 4 0.56 6.61 -19.13
CA ALA A 4 0.38 5.38 -19.89
C ALA A 4 -0.76 4.53 -19.28
N ALA A 5 -0.82 4.50 -17.95
CA ALA A 5 -1.95 3.94 -17.21
C ALA A 5 -3.25 4.69 -17.55
N GLN A 6 -3.25 6.03 -17.53
CA GLN A 6 -4.40 6.85 -17.94
C GLN A 6 -4.77 6.69 -19.41
N ALA A 7 -3.80 6.48 -20.31
CA ALA A 7 -4.07 6.23 -21.73
C ALA A 7 -4.65 4.83 -21.97
N TRP A 8 -4.19 3.80 -21.24
CA TRP A 8 -4.81 2.48 -21.24
C TRP A 8 -6.20 2.53 -20.60
N ASN A 9 -6.37 3.29 -19.51
CA ASN A 9 -7.67 3.57 -18.90
C ASN A 9 -8.60 4.22 -19.92
N ALA A 10 -8.18 5.30 -20.57
CA ALA A 10 -8.97 5.96 -21.62
C ALA A 10 -9.21 5.08 -22.86
N HIS A 11 -8.33 4.11 -23.15
CA HIS A 11 -8.49 3.19 -24.27
C HIS A 11 -9.46 2.05 -23.94
N GLU A 12 -9.31 1.40 -22.79
CA GLU A 12 -10.23 0.36 -22.33
C GLU A 12 -11.56 1.00 -21.91
N MET A 13 -11.55 1.98 -21.00
CA MET A 13 -12.73 2.76 -20.64
C MET A 13 -13.34 3.46 -21.85
N GLY A 14 -12.57 3.92 -22.85
CA GLY A 14 -13.12 4.50 -24.08
C GLY A 14 -13.80 3.46 -24.99
N ARG A 15 -13.34 2.21 -24.98
CA ARG A 15 -14.08 1.08 -25.58
C ARG A 15 -15.38 0.79 -24.81
N TYR A 16 -15.38 0.99 -23.50
CA TYR A 16 -16.55 0.75 -22.65
C TYR A 16 -17.53 1.93 -22.57
N TYR A 17 -17.07 3.19 -22.65
CA TYR A 17 -17.90 4.40 -22.59
C TYR A 17 -18.90 4.43 -23.75
N HIS A 18 -18.50 3.95 -24.92
CA HIS A 18 -19.39 3.77 -26.07
C HIS A 18 -20.41 2.63 -25.90
N ALA A 19 -20.17 1.66 -25.00
CA ALA A 19 -21.13 0.61 -24.66
C ALA A 19 -22.10 1.08 -23.56
N VAL A 20 -21.67 1.97 -22.65
CA VAL A 20 -22.50 2.55 -21.58
C VAL A 20 -23.57 3.51 -22.11
N GLU A 21 -23.33 4.22 -23.22
CA GLU A 21 -24.34 5.12 -23.82
C GLU A 21 -25.57 4.40 -24.42
N ASN A 22 -25.55 3.07 -24.55
CA ASN A 22 -26.72 2.28 -24.92
C ASN A 22 -27.22 1.49 -23.70
N GLU A 23 -28.39 1.87 -23.16
CA GLU A 23 -29.06 1.19 -22.03
C GLU A 23 -29.21 -0.33 -22.23
N GLU A 24 -29.25 -0.81 -23.48
CA GLU A 24 -29.39 -2.24 -23.81
C GLU A 24 -28.10 -3.08 -23.60
N ASP A 25 -26.92 -2.48 -23.35
CA ASP A 25 -25.63 -3.19 -23.20
C ASP A 25 -24.94 -2.99 -21.82
N TRP A 26 -25.68 -2.50 -20.83
CA TRP A 26 -25.16 -2.25 -19.48
C TRP A 26 -24.70 -3.52 -18.76
N GLU A 27 -25.51 -4.58 -18.83
CA GLU A 27 -25.15 -5.88 -18.24
C GLU A 27 -23.97 -6.53 -18.99
N GLY A 28 -23.83 -6.27 -20.30
CA GLY A 28 -22.69 -6.68 -21.11
C GLY A 28 -21.40 -6.00 -20.67
N THR A 29 -21.45 -4.67 -20.50
CA THR A 29 -20.33 -3.85 -20.00
C THR A 29 -19.90 -4.28 -18.61
N ARG A 30 -20.85 -4.45 -17.68
CA ARG A 30 -20.60 -4.98 -16.34
C ARG A 30 -19.93 -6.34 -16.38
N LYS A 31 -20.43 -7.26 -17.21
CA LYS A 31 -19.87 -8.61 -17.37
C LYS A 31 -18.47 -8.59 -17.96
N LEU A 32 -18.17 -7.65 -18.86
CA LEU A 32 -16.84 -7.49 -19.47
C LEU A 32 -15.84 -6.89 -18.48
N LEU A 33 -16.19 -5.79 -17.79
CA LEU A 33 -15.33 -5.15 -16.80
C LEU A 33 -15.00 -6.08 -15.62
N PHE A 34 -15.95 -6.96 -15.27
CA PHE A 34 -15.79 -7.92 -14.18
C PHE A 34 -15.24 -9.28 -14.61
N GLN A 35 -14.80 -9.44 -15.87
CA GLN A 35 -13.89 -10.54 -16.22
C GLN A 35 -12.54 -10.27 -15.55
N ASP A 36 -12.16 -11.11 -14.58
CA ASP A 36 -10.92 -10.96 -13.81
C ASP A 36 -9.93 -12.12 -13.99
N ASP A 37 -10.20 -13.03 -14.92
CA ASP A 37 -9.29 -14.11 -15.31
C ASP A 37 -7.91 -13.56 -15.70
N TRP A 38 -7.86 -12.40 -16.36
CA TRP A 38 -6.62 -11.76 -16.78
C TRP A 38 -5.81 -11.23 -15.58
N LEU A 39 -6.47 -10.62 -14.60
CA LEU A 39 -5.83 -10.11 -13.38
C LEU A 39 -5.36 -11.28 -12.50
N THR A 40 -6.20 -12.30 -12.34
CA THR A 40 -5.84 -13.53 -11.61
C THR A 40 -4.62 -14.20 -12.23
N LYS A 41 -4.56 -14.30 -13.57
CA LYS A 41 -3.40 -14.82 -14.28
C LYS A 41 -2.13 -14.00 -14.02
N GLU A 42 -2.24 -12.67 -13.97
CA GLU A 42 -1.07 -11.82 -13.70
C GLU A 42 -0.61 -11.93 -12.23
N VAL A 43 -1.55 -12.03 -11.28
CA VAL A 43 -1.26 -12.34 -9.88
C VAL A 43 -0.51 -13.67 -9.76
N ASP A 44 -1.00 -14.73 -10.39
CA ASP A 44 -0.37 -16.06 -10.33
C ASP A 44 1.03 -16.08 -10.97
N LYS A 45 1.20 -15.37 -12.09
CA LYS A 45 2.48 -15.20 -12.76
C LYS A 45 3.48 -14.47 -11.86
N THR A 46 3.07 -13.35 -11.27
CA THR A 46 3.92 -12.52 -10.41
C THR A 46 4.28 -13.26 -9.13
N ALA A 47 3.29 -13.88 -8.46
CA ALA A 47 3.50 -14.73 -7.29
C ALA A 47 4.51 -15.85 -7.58
N SER A 48 4.38 -16.51 -8.74
CA SER A 48 5.31 -17.55 -9.16
C SER A 48 6.73 -17.02 -9.32
N ALA A 49 6.93 -15.87 -9.97
CA ALA A 49 8.24 -15.25 -10.13
C ALA A 49 8.87 -14.89 -8.77
N MET A 50 8.10 -14.23 -7.91
CA MET A 50 8.56 -13.80 -6.59
C MET A 50 8.88 -14.96 -5.65
N ARG A 51 8.12 -16.06 -5.74
CA ARG A 51 8.34 -17.28 -4.94
C ARG A 51 9.69 -17.93 -5.19
N PHE A 52 10.25 -17.79 -6.39
CA PHE A 52 11.54 -18.37 -6.75
C PHE A 52 12.70 -17.36 -6.71
N TYR A 53 12.40 -16.07 -6.60
CA TYR A 53 13.43 -15.05 -6.38
C TYR A 53 14.06 -15.22 -4.99
N ARG A 54 15.38 -15.09 -4.91
CA ARG A 54 16.12 -15.17 -3.64
C ARG A 54 17.10 -14.02 -3.55
N PRO A 55 16.81 -12.98 -2.75
CA PRO A 55 17.80 -11.93 -2.53
C PRO A 55 19.01 -12.52 -1.77
N THR A 56 20.20 -12.17 -2.22
CA THR A 56 21.48 -12.65 -1.66
C THR A 56 22.24 -11.55 -0.92
N THR A 57 21.95 -10.29 -1.21
CA THR A 57 22.51 -9.11 -0.56
C THR A 57 21.43 -8.30 0.16
N LEU A 58 21.83 -7.46 1.12
CA LEU A 58 20.91 -6.56 1.82
C LEU A 58 20.20 -5.58 0.88
N GLU A 59 20.90 -5.13 -0.16
CA GLU A 59 20.33 -4.22 -1.14
C GLU A 59 19.31 -4.92 -2.04
N GLN A 60 19.59 -6.17 -2.45
CA GLN A 60 18.59 -7.01 -3.10
C GLN A 60 17.37 -7.27 -2.21
N VAL A 61 17.55 -7.41 -0.89
CA VAL A 61 16.42 -7.50 0.05
C VAL A 61 15.59 -6.23 0.01
N ALA A 62 16.21 -5.04 0.02
CA ALA A 62 15.49 -3.77 -0.04
C ALA A 62 14.63 -3.65 -1.32
N VAL A 63 15.20 -3.98 -2.48
CA VAL A 63 14.48 -3.94 -3.76
C VAL A 63 13.41 -5.05 -3.82
N TYR A 64 13.70 -6.24 -3.31
CA TYR A 64 12.71 -7.33 -3.22
C TYR A 64 11.56 -6.99 -2.28
N MET A 65 11.80 -6.24 -1.20
CA MET A 65 10.75 -5.68 -0.37
C MET A 65 9.86 -4.74 -1.18
N GLY A 66 10.42 -3.87 -2.02
CA GLY A 66 9.63 -3.06 -2.97
C GLY A 66 8.75 -3.92 -3.90
N ALA A 67 9.27 -5.04 -4.41
CA ALA A 67 8.46 -6.00 -5.18
C ALA A 67 7.32 -6.61 -4.35
N CYS A 68 7.60 -6.97 -3.09
CA CYS A 68 6.62 -7.51 -2.17
C CYS A 68 5.57 -6.50 -1.74
N GLU A 69 5.93 -5.23 -1.58
CA GLU A 69 5.02 -4.13 -1.29
C GLU A 69 4.04 -3.94 -2.44
N ALA A 70 4.53 -3.77 -3.67
CA ALA A 70 3.68 -3.65 -4.85
C ALA A 70 2.76 -4.87 -5.01
N PHE A 71 3.29 -6.10 -4.92
CA PHE A 71 2.45 -7.30 -5.01
C PHE A 71 1.37 -7.35 -3.91
N TYR A 72 1.72 -7.00 -2.67
CA TYR A 72 0.79 -7.01 -1.55
C TYR A 72 -0.29 -5.92 -1.69
N GLU A 73 0.10 -4.73 -2.16
CA GLU A 73 -0.81 -3.63 -2.45
C GLU A 73 -1.80 -4.00 -3.57
N GLY A 74 -1.30 -4.57 -4.66
CA GLY A 74 -2.15 -5.01 -5.76
C GLY A 74 -3.13 -6.13 -5.35
N LEU A 75 -2.76 -7.00 -4.41
CA LEU A 75 -3.71 -7.95 -3.82
C LEU A 75 -4.80 -7.24 -2.99
N CYS A 76 -4.48 -6.14 -2.30
CA CYS A 76 -5.45 -5.35 -1.57
C CYS A 76 -6.45 -4.67 -2.52
N TYR A 77 -5.98 -4.06 -3.60
CA TYR A 77 -6.85 -3.43 -4.60
C TYR A 77 -7.70 -4.46 -5.36
N LYS A 78 -7.14 -5.64 -5.66
CA LYS A 78 -7.94 -6.76 -6.21
C LYS A 78 -9.06 -7.14 -5.24
N ALA A 79 -8.76 -7.36 -3.97
CA ALA A 79 -9.75 -7.70 -2.95
C ALA A 79 -10.80 -6.59 -2.79
N LEU A 80 -10.39 -5.32 -2.81
CA LEU A 80 -11.30 -4.17 -2.75
C LEU A 80 -12.26 -4.18 -3.93
N SER A 81 -11.75 -4.35 -5.15
CA SER A 81 -12.59 -4.44 -6.35
C SER A 81 -13.63 -5.56 -6.23
N GLU A 82 -13.26 -6.73 -5.71
CA GLU A 82 -14.18 -7.85 -5.49
C GLU A 82 -15.28 -7.52 -4.48
N LYS A 83 -14.98 -6.74 -3.43
CA LYS A 83 -16.01 -6.24 -2.50
C LYS A 83 -16.95 -5.25 -3.19
N MET A 84 -16.40 -4.29 -3.94
CA MET A 84 -17.15 -3.24 -4.61
C MET A 84 -18.13 -3.81 -5.65
N ARG A 85 -17.75 -4.84 -6.41
CA ARG A 85 -18.63 -5.53 -7.38
C ARG A 85 -19.95 -6.03 -6.80
N ASN A 86 -19.95 -6.36 -5.51
CA ASN A 86 -21.10 -6.93 -4.81
C ASN A 86 -22.02 -5.86 -4.22
N ILE A 87 -21.61 -4.58 -4.24
CA ILE A 87 -22.44 -3.46 -3.83
C ILE A 87 -23.53 -3.23 -4.89
N LYS A 88 -24.76 -2.97 -4.44
CA LYS A 88 -25.88 -2.59 -5.30
C LYS A 88 -26.45 -1.28 -4.80
N LEU A 89 -26.29 -0.22 -5.58
CA LEU A 89 -26.84 1.09 -5.27
C LEU A 89 -28.21 1.25 -5.92
N LYS A 90 -29.06 2.10 -5.34
CA LYS A 90 -30.42 2.33 -5.86
C LYS A 90 -30.44 3.33 -7.00
N ASP A 91 -29.46 4.22 -7.02
CA ASP A 91 -29.30 5.27 -8.01
C ASP A 91 -28.43 4.78 -9.17
N GLU A 92 -28.80 5.11 -10.41
CA GLU A 92 -28.11 4.65 -11.61
C GLU A 92 -26.77 5.37 -11.84
N ASP A 93 -26.69 6.65 -11.50
CA ASP A 93 -25.45 7.43 -11.62
C ASP A 93 -24.42 6.91 -10.60
N GLU A 94 -24.86 6.66 -9.35
CA GLU A 94 -24.01 6.05 -8.33
C GLU A 94 -23.53 4.64 -8.72
N ASN A 95 -24.38 3.83 -9.38
CA ASN A 95 -23.95 2.51 -9.89
C ASN A 95 -22.90 2.64 -10.99
N THR A 96 -22.97 3.68 -11.81
CA THR A 96 -21.97 3.95 -12.85
C THR A 96 -20.64 4.32 -12.23
N GLU A 97 -20.63 5.26 -11.28
CA GLU A 97 -19.43 5.63 -10.53
C GLU A 97 -18.78 4.40 -9.87
N LEU A 98 -19.58 3.59 -9.16
CA LEU A 98 -19.11 2.35 -8.52
C LEU A 98 -18.42 1.40 -9.50
N ILE A 99 -18.95 1.23 -10.71
CA ILE A 99 -18.35 0.37 -11.75
C ILE A 99 -17.01 0.95 -12.22
N LEU A 100 -16.94 2.25 -12.47
CA LEU A 100 -15.72 2.92 -12.90
C LEU A 100 -14.64 2.80 -11.81
N THR A 101 -14.99 3.09 -10.55
CA THR A 101 -14.06 2.93 -9.42
C THR A 101 -13.62 1.48 -9.25
N THR A 102 -14.52 0.50 -9.42
CA THR A 102 -14.16 -0.92 -9.36
C THR A 102 -13.15 -1.30 -10.44
N ALA A 103 -13.36 -0.82 -11.68
CA ALA A 103 -12.43 -1.06 -12.79
C ALA A 103 -11.07 -0.39 -12.55
N GLU A 104 -11.07 0.81 -11.98
CA GLU A 104 -9.86 1.52 -11.57
C GLU A 104 -9.06 0.71 -10.55
N GLN A 105 -9.70 0.16 -9.50
CA GLN A 105 -9.01 -0.69 -8.52
C GLN A 105 -8.39 -1.95 -9.16
N GLN A 106 -9.07 -2.58 -10.14
CA GLN A 106 -8.49 -3.70 -10.88
C GLN A 106 -7.26 -3.31 -11.71
N LEU A 107 -7.28 -2.10 -12.29
CA LEU A 107 -6.17 -1.58 -13.06
C LEU A 107 -4.98 -1.27 -12.16
N ILE A 108 -5.19 -0.61 -11.02
CA ILE A 108 -4.13 -0.36 -10.04
C ILE A 108 -3.53 -1.69 -9.59
N ALA A 109 -4.37 -2.68 -9.24
CA ALA A 109 -3.91 -4.02 -8.90
C ALA A 109 -3.00 -4.65 -9.97
N TRP A 110 -3.33 -4.48 -11.25
CA TRP A 110 -2.50 -4.97 -12.34
C TRP A 110 -1.19 -4.21 -12.51
N LEU A 111 -1.22 -2.88 -12.41
CA LEU A 111 -0.03 -2.04 -12.48
C LEU A 111 0.96 -2.40 -11.37
N ASP A 112 0.45 -2.72 -10.18
CA ASP A 112 1.25 -3.19 -9.06
C ASP A 112 1.88 -4.55 -9.31
N MET A 113 1.20 -5.47 -10.01
CA MET A 113 1.83 -6.73 -10.44
C MET A 113 2.99 -6.46 -11.42
N MET A 114 2.79 -5.53 -12.35
CA MET A 114 3.84 -5.13 -13.30
C MET A 114 5.02 -4.48 -12.58
N LEU A 115 4.75 -3.57 -11.64
CA LEU A 115 5.76 -2.91 -10.82
C LEU A 115 6.53 -3.92 -9.96
N ALA A 116 5.85 -4.92 -9.39
CA ALA A 116 6.51 -6.01 -8.66
C ALA A 116 7.50 -6.77 -9.54
N MET A 117 7.13 -7.07 -10.79
CA MET A 117 8.03 -7.70 -11.77
C MET A 117 9.23 -6.79 -12.11
N ASP A 118 9.00 -5.49 -12.33
CA ASP A 118 10.06 -4.51 -12.60
C ASP A 118 11.06 -4.45 -11.43
N TYR A 119 10.58 -4.48 -10.18
CA TYR A 119 11.45 -4.55 -9.00
C TYR A 119 12.26 -5.85 -8.95
N LEU A 120 11.68 -7.01 -9.32
CA LEU A 120 12.44 -8.27 -9.39
C LEU A 120 13.57 -8.21 -10.42
N GLU A 121 13.30 -7.62 -11.59
CA GLU A 121 14.30 -7.42 -12.63
C GLU A 121 15.39 -6.46 -12.15
N LEU A 122 14.98 -5.35 -11.56
CA LEU A 122 15.86 -4.33 -11.01
C LEU A 122 16.76 -4.89 -9.92
N ALA A 123 16.24 -5.74 -9.02
CA ALA A 123 16.99 -6.34 -7.93
C ALA A 123 18.21 -7.13 -8.41
N ASN A 124 18.17 -7.75 -9.61
CA ASN A 124 19.34 -8.43 -10.19
C ASN A 124 20.50 -7.49 -10.54
N SER A 125 20.24 -6.19 -10.65
CA SER A 125 21.27 -5.17 -10.92
C SER A 125 21.95 -4.65 -9.65
N TYR A 126 21.43 -5.04 -8.47
CA TYR A 126 21.98 -4.62 -7.19
C TYR A 126 22.91 -5.67 -6.61
N GLU A 127 24.03 -5.19 -6.07
CA GLU A 127 25.01 -5.97 -5.34
C GLU A 127 25.06 -5.48 -3.88
N GLY A 128 26.04 -5.93 -3.10
CA GLY A 128 26.26 -5.40 -1.76
C GLY A 128 26.56 -6.48 -0.73
N ARG A 129 26.45 -6.09 0.54
CA ARG A 129 26.76 -6.97 1.66
C ARG A 129 25.78 -8.15 1.72
N PRO A 130 26.25 -9.39 1.95
CA PRO A 130 25.37 -10.55 2.11
C PRO A 130 24.40 -10.39 3.28
N VAL A 131 23.22 -11.02 3.17
CA VAL A 131 22.31 -11.14 4.30
C VAL A 131 22.92 -12.08 5.35
N THR A 132 22.97 -11.64 6.62
CA THR A 132 23.64 -12.38 7.70
C THR A 132 22.70 -12.91 8.78
N ASN A 133 21.41 -12.54 8.77
CA ASN A 133 20.48 -12.83 9.85
C ASN A 133 19.04 -13.11 9.35
N ASP A 134 18.80 -14.32 8.87
CA ASP A 134 17.46 -14.75 8.43
C ASP A 134 16.46 -14.86 9.61
N GLU A 135 16.93 -15.17 10.83
CA GLU A 135 16.07 -15.23 12.03
C GLU A 135 15.46 -13.85 12.35
N GLY A 136 16.20 -12.78 12.09
CA GLY A 136 15.73 -11.40 12.25
C GLY A 136 14.54 -11.05 11.37
N VAL A 137 14.36 -11.71 10.22
CA VAL A 137 13.23 -11.48 9.31
C VAL A 137 11.91 -11.81 9.99
N VAL A 138 11.82 -12.99 10.62
CA VAL A 138 10.59 -13.48 11.25
C VAL A 138 10.26 -12.67 12.51
N GLU A 139 11.28 -12.30 13.29
CA GLU A 139 11.13 -11.45 14.48
C GLU A 139 10.55 -10.08 14.12
N LEU A 140 11.15 -9.41 13.13
CA LEU A 140 10.70 -8.11 12.65
C LEU A 140 9.29 -8.17 12.07
N ALA A 141 8.99 -9.18 11.26
CA ALA A 141 7.65 -9.33 10.68
C ALA A 141 6.57 -9.41 11.76
N ARG A 142 6.81 -10.20 12.82
CA ARG A 142 5.88 -10.31 13.95
C ARG A 142 5.76 -8.99 14.72
N PHE A 143 6.87 -8.28 14.92
CA PHE A 143 6.86 -6.98 15.59
C PHE A 143 5.98 -5.97 14.85
N TYR A 144 6.21 -5.79 13.55
CA TYR A 144 5.44 -4.84 12.75
C TYR A 144 3.97 -5.26 12.59
N GLU A 145 3.69 -6.56 12.46
CA GLU A 145 2.30 -7.06 12.46
C GLU A 145 1.54 -6.65 13.72
N HIS A 146 2.13 -6.84 14.90
CA HIS A 146 1.49 -6.45 16.16
C HIS A 146 1.28 -4.94 16.26
N CYS A 147 2.28 -4.13 15.87
CA CYS A 147 2.17 -2.68 15.85
C CYS A 147 1.05 -2.22 14.90
N ALA A 148 0.93 -2.86 13.75
CA ALA A 148 -0.07 -2.50 12.75
C ALA A 148 -1.49 -2.86 13.18
N ILE A 149 -1.69 -4.07 13.71
CA ILE A 149 -3.00 -4.52 14.23
C ILE A 149 -3.46 -3.62 15.38
N ALA A 150 -2.55 -3.25 16.28
CA ALA A 150 -2.87 -2.33 17.38
C ALA A 150 -3.29 -0.95 16.85
N SER A 151 -2.57 -0.42 15.86
CA SER A 151 -2.88 0.87 15.23
C SER A 151 -4.24 0.84 14.52
N LEU A 152 -4.52 -0.19 13.72
CA LEU A 152 -5.83 -0.36 13.08
C LEU A 152 -6.98 -0.50 14.08
N THR A 153 -6.74 -1.16 15.22
CA THR A 153 -7.76 -1.26 16.28
C THR A 153 -8.13 0.13 16.82
N VAL A 154 -7.13 1.02 16.98
CA VAL A 154 -7.38 2.39 17.41
C VAL A 154 -8.11 3.19 16.32
N VAL A 155 -7.77 3.00 15.04
CA VAL A 155 -8.49 3.62 13.91
C VAL A 155 -9.96 3.19 13.91
N ASP A 156 -10.25 1.90 14.04
CA ASP A 156 -11.63 1.37 14.13
C ASP A 156 -12.40 2.02 15.29
N GLU A 157 -11.75 2.23 16.44
CA GLU A 157 -12.38 2.82 17.62
C GLU A 157 -12.66 4.33 17.47
N ILE A 158 -11.92 5.04 16.62
CA ILE A 158 -12.08 6.48 16.41
C ILE A 158 -12.98 6.74 15.21
N GLU A 159 -12.57 6.24 14.05
CA GLU A 159 -13.13 6.66 12.77
C GLU A 159 -14.38 5.87 12.39
N VAL A 160 -14.35 4.53 12.50
CA VAL A 160 -15.54 3.71 12.22
C VAL A 160 -16.69 4.09 13.16
N LYS A 161 -16.41 4.40 14.43
CA LYS A 161 -17.41 4.93 15.36
C LYS A 161 -17.95 6.30 14.96
N ARG A 162 -17.08 7.19 14.44
CA ARG A 162 -17.47 8.50 13.91
C ARG A 162 -18.39 8.36 12.71
N VAL A 163 -18.04 7.49 11.75
CA VAL A 163 -18.88 7.16 10.58
C VAL A 163 -20.23 6.61 11.03
N GLY A 164 -20.22 5.63 11.95
CA GLY A 164 -21.44 5.03 12.48
C GLY A 164 -22.37 6.05 13.13
N SER A 165 -21.80 7.00 13.89
CA SER A 165 -22.57 8.08 14.53
C SER A 165 -23.10 9.10 13.51
N ARG A 166 -22.30 9.44 12.49
CA ARG A 166 -22.67 10.42 11.44
C ARG A 166 -23.83 9.92 10.57
N TYR A 167 -23.82 8.64 10.21
CA TYR A 167 -24.79 8.05 9.27
C TYR A 167 -25.84 7.15 9.94
N GLY A 168 -25.79 6.98 11.26
CA GLY A 168 -26.71 6.08 11.98
C GLY A 168 -26.51 4.60 11.62
N LEU A 169 -25.28 4.22 11.27
CA LEU A 169 -24.92 2.87 10.84
C LEU A 169 -24.42 2.02 12.02
N GLN A 170 -24.69 0.71 11.96
CA GLN A 170 -24.04 -0.25 12.85
C GLN A 170 -22.55 -0.38 12.49
N GLN A 171 -21.73 -0.87 13.42
CA GLN A 171 -20.27 -0.89 13.28
C GLN A 171 -19.78 -1.55 11.98
N ASP A 172 -20.34 -2.69 11.59
CA ASP A 172 -19.91 -3.38 10.35
C ASP A 172 -20.33 -2.63 9.09
N SER A 173 -21.52 -2.02 9.08
CA SER A 173 -21.97 -1.16 7.97
C SER A 173 -21.15 0.13 7.90
N ALA A 174 -20.82 0.74 9.05
CA ALA A 174 -19.97 1.91 9.13
C ALA A 174 -18.54 1.60 8.64
N ARG A 175 -18.04 0.39 8.94
CA ARG A 175 -16.76 -0.08 8.43
C ARG A 175 -16.79 -0.24 6.91
N ALA A 176 -17.80 -0.91 6.37
CA ALA A 176 -17.96 -1.07 4.93
C ALA A 176 -18.09 0.28 4.22
N GLU A 177 -18.81 1.23 4.82
CA GLU A 177 -18.93 2.60 4.33
C GLU A 177 -17.59 3.32 4.31
N LEU A 178 -16.79 3.21 5.38
CA LEU A 178 -15.47 3.82 5.45
C LEU A 178 -14.51 3.19 4.42
N MET A 179 -14.54 1.87 4.25
CA MET A 179 -13.73 1.20 3.21
C MET A 179 -14.12 1.62 1.79
N TYR A 180 -15.37 1.99 1.56
CA TYR A 180 -15.80 2.49 0.24
C TYR A 180 -15.29 3.91 -0.02
N ARG A 181 -15.27 4.76 1.02
CA ARG A 181 -14.93 6.19 0.89
C ARG A 181 -13.44 6.49 1.07
N ASP A 182 -12.72 5.70 1.86
CA ASP A 182 -11.30 5.91 2.15
C ASP A 182 -10.50 4.67 1.76
N VAL A 183 -9.84 4.77 0.60
CA VAL A 183 -9.09 3.69 -0.01
C VAL A 183 -7.89 3.27 0.86
N ASP A 184 -7.22 4.20 1.55
CA ASP A 184 -6.11 3.89 2.46
C ASP A 184 -6.60 3.01 3.62
N TYR A 185 -7.75 3.36 4.20
CA TYR A 185 -8.37 2.54 5.24
C TYR A 185 -8.77 1.17 4.69
N ALA A 186 -9.35 1.13 3.49
CA ALA A 186 -9.74 -0.12 2.84
C ALA A 186 -8.55 -1.04 2.60
N ALA A 187 -7.47 -0.50 2.02
CA ALA A 187 -6.25 -1.22 1.73
C ALA A 187 -5.62 -1.76 3.02
N ALA A 188 -5.43 -0.93 4.05
CA ALA A 188 -4.88 -1.36 5.34
C ALA A 188 -5.76 -2.42 6.03
N ARG A 189 -7.09 -2.30 5.93
CA ARG A 189 -8.00 -3.27 6.52
C ARG A 189 -7.94 -4.62 5.79
N LEU A 190 -8.04 -4.63 4.46
CA LEU A 190 -7.98 -5.83 3.63
C LEU A 190 -6.62 -6.51 3.71
N ALA A 191 -5.55 -5.72 3.77
CA ALA A 191 -4.20 -6.16 4.08
C ALA A 191 -4.18 -7.02 5.36
N ALA A 192 -4.74 -6.50 6.45
CA ALA A 192 -4.76 -7.19 7.74
C ALA A 192 -5.68 -8.41 7.78
N THR A 193 -6.85 -8.36 7.15
CA THR A 193 -7.89 -9.40 7.33
C THR A 193 -7.95 -10.45 6.22
N GLU A 194 -7.51 -10.12 5.02
CA GLU A 194 -7.69 -10.97 3.84
C GLU A 194 -6.35 -11.33 3.21
N VAL A 195 -5.47 -10.35 2.98
CA VAL A 195 -4.23 -10.61 2.22
C VAL A 195 -3.16 -11.26 3.09
N LEU A 196 -2.81 -10.67 4.24
CA LEU A 196 -1.73 -11.19 5.10
C LEU A 196 -1.99 -12.63 5.59
N PRO A 197 -3.20 -12.98 6.08
CA PRO A 197 -3.48 -14.35 6.51
C PRO A 197 -3.35 -15.38 5.37
N ASN A 198 -3.63 -14.96 4.14
CA ASN A 198 -3.61 -15.82 2.94
C ASN A 198 -2.30 -15.73 2.14
N LEU A 199 -1.31 -14.96 2.59
CA LEU A 199 -0.05 -14.75 1.86
C LEU A 199 0.71 -16.05 1.56
N HIS A 200 0.55 -17.06 2.42
CA HIS A 200 1.14 -18.40 2.25
C HIS A 200 0.62 -19.14 1.01
N ASN A 201 -0.57 -18.80 0.48
CA ASN A 201 -1.10 -19.39 -0.74
C ASN A 201 -0.26 -19.03 -1.97
N TYR A 202 0.39 -17.86 -1.95
CA TYR A 202 1.21 -17.36 -3.05
C TYR A 202 2.68 -17.80 -2.90
N PHE A 203 3.23 -17.70 -1.69
CA PHE A 203 4.66 -17.91 -1.44
C PHE A 203 5.01 -19.29 -0.86
N GLY A 204 4.03 -20.07 -0.41
CA GLY A 204 4.26 -21.29 0.36
C GLY A 204 4.80 -21.01 1.76
N THR A 205 5.69 -21.88 2.26
CA THR A 205 6.23 -21.81 3.64
C THR A 205 7.76 -21.65 3.70
N GLY A 206 8.39 -21.29 2.58
CA GLY A 206 9.86 -21.15 2.47
C GLY A 206 10.40 -19.80 2.95
N PRO A 207 11.72 -19.55 2.85
CA PRO A 207 12.33 -18.28 3.21
C PRO A 207 11.71 -17.06 2.51
N GLN A 208 11.30 -17.21 1.25
CA GLN A 208 10.62 -16.16 0.47
C GLN A 208 9.31 -15.72 1.12
N TYR A 209 8.57 -16.64 1.73
CA TYR A 209 7.37 -16.28 2.50
C TYR A 209 7.73 -15.40 3.69
N ASN A 210 8.85 -15.63 4.37
CA ASN A 210 9.28 -14.79 5.49
C ASN A 210 9.62 -13.37 5.04
N TYR A 211 10.33 -13.21 3.91
CA TYR A 211 10.62 -11.89 3.35
C TYR A 211 9.36 -11.18 2.87
N ALA A 212 8.47 -11.89 2.14
CA ALA A 212 7.19 -11.33 1.71
C ALA A 212 6.33 -10.91 2.91
N ARG A 213 6.29 -11.71 3.97
CA ARG A 213 5.57 -11.38 5.20
C ARG A 213 6.20 -10.20 5.93
N LEU A 214 7.53 -10.11 5.99
CA LEU A 214 8.21 -8.93 6.54
C LEU A 214 7.78 -7.67 5.79
N SER A 215 7.83 -7.69 4.46
CA SER A 215 7.41 -6.56 3.62
C SER A 215 5.94 -6.18 3.83
N ALA A 216 5.05 -7.16 3.78
CA ALA A 216 3.62 -6.94 3.98
C ALA A 216 3.33 -6.32 5.35
N THR A 217 4.03 -6.77 6.39
CA THR A 217 3.84 -6.26 7.75
C THR A 217 4.46 -4.89 7.98
N THR A 218 5.60 -4.56 7.35
CA THR A 218 6.18 -3.20 7.39
C THR A 218 5.30 -2.20 6.68
N MET A 219 4.77 -2.56 5.52
CA MET A 219 3.84 -1.73 4.75
C MET A 219 2.52 -1.51 5.51
N LEU A 220 1.94 -2.59 6.05
CA LEU A 220 0.74 -2.50 6.88
C LEU A 220 0.97 -1.65 8.14
N HIS A 221 2.17 -1.72 8.74
CA HIS A 221 2.55 -0.84 9.83
C HIS A 221 2.58 0.63 9.40
N THR A 222 3.19 0.93 8.26
CA THR A 222 3.21 2.28 7.69
C THR A 222 1.80 2.81 7.44
N TRP A 223 0.97 2.08 6.68
CA TRP A 223 -0.41 2.49 6.39
C TRP A 223 -1.23 2.72 7.66
N SER A 224 -1.18 1.79 8.61
CA SER A 224 -1.93 1.92 9.86
C SER A 224 -1.43 3.07 10.75
N ALA A 225 -0.13 3.36 10.76
CA ALA A 225 0.43 4.53 11.44
C ALA A 225 -0.03 5.83 10.76
N MET A 226 -0.07 5.86 9.43
CA MET A 226 -0.55 7.01 8.67
C MET A 226 -2.04 7.26 8.87
N LEU A 227 -2.88 6.22 9.02
CA LEU A 227 -4.29 6.39 9.39
C LEU A 227 -4.46 6.98 10.80
N ILE A 228 -3.59 6.62 11.76
CA ILE A 228 -3.55 7.26 13.07
C ILE A 228 -3.10 8.73 12.95
N ALA A 229 -2.12 9.01 12.10
CA ALA A 229 -1.73 10.38 11.81
C ALA A 229 -2.92 11.17 11.23
N LYS A 230 -3.60 10.63 10.22
CA LYS A 230 -4.75 11.20 9.50
C LYS A 230 -5.90 11.52 10.46
N TYR A 231 -6.44 10.52 11.15
CA TYR A 231 -7.70 10.69 11.89
C TYR A 231 -7.53 11.15 13.34
N TYR A 232 -6.44 10.78 14.01
CA TYR A 232 -6.25 11.09 15.42
C TYR A 232 -5.35 12.30 15.64
N SER A 233 -4.20 12.37 14.95
CA SER A 233 -3.14 13.30 15.31
C SER A 233 -3.24 14.65 14.59
N LEU A 234 -3.39 14.61 13.27
CA LEU A 234 -3.43 15.81 12.43
C LEU A 234 -4.83 16.43 12.37
N GLY A 235 -5.86 15.60 12.59
CA GLY A 235 -7.25 16.01 12.52
C GLY A 235 -7.62 16.40 11.11
N ILE A 236 -7.42 15.49 10.16
CA ILE A 236 -7.80 15.69 8.76
C ILE A 236 -9.30 15.94 8.66
N GLU A 237 -9.65 16.99 7.93
CA GLU A 237 -11.02 17.39 7.65
C GLU A 237 -11.37 16.90 6.25
N THR A 238 -12.48 16.17 6.16
CA THR A 238 -12.95 15.57 4.92
C THR A 238 -14.36 16.02 4.58
N ASP A 239 -14.68 16.03 3.28
CA ASP A 239 -16.04 16.25 2.80
C ASP A 239 -16.92 14.99 3.01
N GLU A 240 -18.05 14.90 2.30
CA GLU A 240 -18.87 13.68 2.34
C GLU A 240 -18.27 12.51 1.56
N TYR A 241 -17.42 12.76 0.57
CA TYR A 241 -16.77 11.74 -0.24
C TYR A 241 -15.41 11.31 0.32
N TYR A 242 -15.06 11.78 1.53
CA TYR A 242 -13.77 11.57 2.18
C TYR A 242 -12.58 12.23 1.49
N ASN A 243 -12.82 13.16 0.56
CA ASN A 243 -11.76 13.99 0.01
C ASN A 243 -11.22 14.91 1.10
N ILE A 244 -9.90 15.07 1.14
CA ILE A 244 -9.23 15.97 2.08
C ILE A 244 -9.55 17.42 1.68
N ILE A 245 -10.19 18.15 2.59
CA ILE A 245 -10.51 19.58 2.41
C ILE A 245 -9.71 20.49 3.34
N GLY A 246 -8.96 19.91 4.29
CA GLY A 246 -8.10 20.66 5.19
C GLY A 246 -7.43 19.80 6.26
N VAL A 247 -6.47 20.41 6.96
CA VAL A 247 -5.76 19.80 8.10
C VAL A 247 -5.90 20.71 9.30
N ARG A 248 -6.56 20.26 10.37
CA ARG A 248 -6.74 21.09 11.57
C ARG A 248 -5.40 21.52 12.18
N SER A 249 -4.40 20.64 12.15
CA SER A 249 -3.09 20.87 12.75
C SER A 249 -1.99 21.06 11.69
N GLU A 250 -2.14 22.02 10.78
CA GLU A 250 -1.18 22.26 9.69
C GLU A 250 0.26 22.45 10.18
N LYS A 251 0.44 23.17 11.30
CA LYS A 251 1.76 23.36 11.91
C LYS A 251 2.38 22.02 12.32
N THR A 252 1.59 21.14 12.95
CA THR A 252 2.04 19.80 13.34
C THR A 252 2.43 18.98 12.11
N LEU A 253 1.66 19.05 11.02
CA LEU A 253 2.02 18.38 9.76
C LEU A 253 3.36 18.89 9.21
N THR A 254 3.59 20.20 9.22
CA THR A 254 4.88 20.79 8.80
C THR A 254 6.03 20.32 9.69
N ASP A 255 5.85 20.35 11.01
CA ASP A 255 6.87 19.93 11.98
C ASP A 255 7.19 18.43 11.82
N TRP A 256 6.17 17.58 11.62
CA TRP A 256 6.32 16.14 11.39
C TRP A 256 6.99 15.82 10.06
N LEU A 257 6.73 16.60 9.01
CA LEU A 257 7.42 16.47 7.73
C LEU A 257 8.91 16.81 7.85
N GLU A 258 9.24 17.90 8.53
CA GLU A 258 10.64 18.28 8.76
C GLU A 258 11.37 17.23 9.60
N ASP A 259 10.76 16.77 10.69
CA ASP A 259 11.38 15.76 11.55
C ASP A 259 11.50 14.40 10.85
N SER A 260 10.46 13.93 10.15
CA SER A 260 10.50 12.65 9.41
C SER A 260 11.57 12.66 8.32
N ARG A 261 11.71 13.78 7.60
CA ARG A 261 12.80 14.00 6.63
C ARG A 261 14.17 13.93 7.32
N GLY A 262 14.31 14.57 8.48
CA GLY A 262 15.52 14.52 9.30
C GLY A 262 15.85 13.10 9.78
N GLN A 263 14.85 12.35 10.24
CA GLN A 263 14.97 10.96 10.66
C GLN A 263 15.38 10.05 9.49
N ALA A 264 14.74 10.18 8.34
CA ALA A 264 15.07 9.42 7.14
C ALA A 264 16.54 9.64 6.72
N ASN A 265 17.00 10.89 6.67
CA ASN A 265 18.41 11.20 6.38
C ASN A 265 19.37 10.58 7.39
N ARG A 266 19.06 10.64 8.69
CA ARG A 266 19.88 10.01 9.74
C ARG A 266 19.90 8.48 9.59
N ALA A 267 18.78 7.88 9.23
CA ALA A 267 18.68 6.43 9.02
C ALA A 267 19.55 5.98 7.83
N ILE A 268 19.51 6.72 6.72
CA ILE A 268 20.38 6.53 5.55
C ILE A 268 21.85 6.69 5.92
N GLY A 269 22.22 7.78 6.60
CA GLY A 269 23.58 8.01 7.06
C GLY A 269 24.08 6.86 7.94
N SER A 270 23.22 6.35 8.83
CA SER A 270 23.55 5.21 9.67
C SER A 270 23.75 3.91 8.89
N LEU A 271 23.12 3.69 7.74
CA LEU A 271 23.42 2.54 6.87
C LEU A 271 24.84 2.66 6.32
N ILE A 272 25.16 3.83 5.75
CA ILE A 272 26.46 4.15 5.15
C ILE A 272 27.59 3.99 6.18
N ASP A 273 27.41 4.53 7.39
CA ASP A 273 28.39 4.45 8.49
C ASP A 273 28.67 2.99 8.92
N ASN A 274 27.75 2.07 8.66
CA ASN A 274 27.88 0.64 8.97
C ASN A 274 28.26 -0.21 7.74
N GLY A 275 28.66 0.43 6.63
CA GLY A 275 29.06 -0.24 5.40
C GLY A 275 27.92 -1.02 4.72
N ILE A 276 26.68 -0.56 4.91
CA ILE A 276 25.50 -1.08 4.22
C ILE A 276 25.20 -0.12 3.07
N ASP A 277 24.99 -0.65 1.86
CA ASP A 277 24.54 0.17 0.73
C ASP A 277 23.18 0.80 1.07
N ALA A 278 22.99 2.04 0.65
CA ALA A 278 21.79 2.82 0.97
C ALA A 278 21.09 3.33 -0.29
N THR A 279 21.44 2.79 -1.46
CA THR A 279 20.94 3.26 -2.76
C THR A 279 19.42 3.19 -2.84
N THR A 280 18.80 2.08 -2.43
CA THR A 280 17.34 1.91 -2.42
C THR A 280 16.69 2.92 -1.47
N CYS A 281 17.23 3.11 -0.26
CA CYS A 281 16.70 4.11 0.68
C CYS A 281 16.86 5.55 0.15
N LEU A 282 17.94 5.85 -0.58
CA LEU A 282 18.14 7.15 -1.25
C LEU A 282 17.12 7.37 -2.38
N GLN A 283 16.77 6.32 -3.13
CA GLN A 283 15.73 6.38 -4.15
C GLN A 283 14.36 6.64 -3.52
N LEU A 284 13.98 5.87 -2.50
CA LEU A 284 12.72 6.08 -1.75
C LEU A 284 12.66 7.49 -1.14
N TYR A 285 13.76 7.98 -0.56
CA TYR A 285 13.85 9.35 -0.05
C TYR A 285 13.66 10.40 -1.16
N SER A 286 14.21 10.13 -2.35
CA SER A 286 14.06 11.03 -3.50
C SER A 286 12.62 11.06 -3.99
N VAL A 287 11.94 9.91 -4.03
CA VAL A 287 10.51 9.80 -4.37
C VAL A 287 9.68 10.61 -3.36
N ALA A 288 9.84 10.36 -2.06
CA ALA A 288 9.14 11.08 -1.00
C ALA A 288 9.33 12.59 -1.09
N ARG A 289 10.57 13.03 -1.39
CA ARG A 289 10.89 14.44 -1.59
C ARG A 289 10.21 15.03 -2.83
N THR A 290 10.12 14.29 -3.93
CA THR A 290 9.39 14.77 -5.12
C THR A 290 7.89 14.80 -4.90
N SER A 291 7.35 13.95 -4.03
CA SER A 291 5.96 13.96 -3.62
C SER A 291 5.61 15.10 -2.66
N GLU A 292 6.58 15.82 -2.09
CA GLU A 292 6.35 17.00 -1.24
C GLU A 292 5.88 18.19 -2.10
N GLY A 293 4.67 18.06 -2.62
CA GLY A 293 3.94 19.05 -3.38
C GLY A 293 3.34 20.13 -2.49
N ARG A 294 2.36 20.86 -3.05
CA ARG A 294 1.71 21.97 -2.33
C ARG A 294 0.41 21.54 -1.65
N GLY A 295 -0.22 20.47 -2.13
CA GLY A 295 -1.47 19.96 -1.56
C GLY A 295 -1.28 19.27 -0.22
N GLU A 296 -2.35 19.16 0.54
CA GLU A 296 -2.38 18.43 1.82
C GLU A 296 -2.15 16.94 1.63
N GLU A 297 -2.70 16.36 0.55
CA GLU A 297 -2.53 14.96 0.16
C GLU A 297 -1.05 14.67 -0.19
N ASP A 298 -0.47 15.45 -1.11
CA ASP A 298 0.96 15.39 -1.44
C ASP A 298 1.87 15.39 -0.20
N ARG A 299 1.51 16.21 0.80
CA ARG A 299 2.25 16.34 2.06
C ARG A 299 2.08 15.12 2.96
N LEU A 300 0.93 14.46 2.96
CA LEU A 300 0.73 13.21 3.69
C LEU A 300 1.49 12.06 3.00
N ASP A 301 1.48 12.00 1.67
CA ASP A 301 2.23 11.01 0.90
C ASP A 301 3.74 11.16 1.12
N ALA A 302 4.25 12.40 1.15
CA ALA A 302 5.64 12.67 1.47
C ALA A 302 6.00 12.23 2.90
N LEU A 303 5.10 12.47 3.86
CA LEU A 303 5.28 12.04 5.25
C LEU A 303 5.36 10.52 5.35
N GLU A 304 4.45 9.82 4.67
CA GLU A 304 4.46 8.36 4.56
C GLU A 304 5.77 7.85 3.95
N GLY A 305 6.19 8.44 2.83
CA GLY A 305 7.42 8.06 2.14
C GLY A 305 8.66 8.21 3.04
N TYR A 306 8.79 9.30 3.79
CA TYR A 306 9.89 9.47 4.74
C TYR A 306 9.82 8.47 5.90
N PHE A 307 8.61 8.15 6.39
CA PHE A 307 8.42 7.13 7.40
C PHE A 307 8.85 5.75 6.87
N ASN A 308 8.46 5.39 5.65
CA ASN A 308 8.84 4.12 5.04
C ASN A 308 10.37 3.99 4.85
N VAL A 309 11.04 5.08 4.44
CA VAL A 309 12.52 5.11 4.37
C VAL A 309 13.14 4.76 5.73
N ASN A 310 12.63 5.34 6.81
CA ASN A 310 13.13 5.06 8.16
C ASN A 310 12.90 3.60 8.57
N VAL A 311 11.71 3.06 8.35
CA VAL A 311 11.36 1.65 8.63
C VAL A 311 12.27 0.70 7.84
N THR A 312 12.40 0.94 6.54
CA THR A 312 13.25 0.12 5.64
C THR A 312 14.71 0.15 6.09
N ALA A 313 15.25 1.33 6.39
CA ALA A 313 16.63 1.44 6.88
C ALA A 313 16.84 0.68 8.20
N GLN A 314 15.88 0.72 9.12
CA GLN A 314 15.96 -0.03 10.37
C GLN A 314 15.92 -1.54 10.15
N VAL A 315 15.08 -2.02 9.21
CA VAL A 315 15.05 -3.43 8.79
C VAL A 315 16.42 -3.86 8.26
N LEU A 316 16.99 -3.11 7.31
CA LEU A 316 18.28 -3.45 6.71
C LEU A 316 19.41 -3.49 7.75
N ARG A 317 19.44 -2.53 8.68
CA ARG A 317 20.41 -2.53 9.79
C ARG A 317 20.30 -3.77 10.66
N ARG A 318 19.07 -4.19 10.98
CA ARG A 318 18.82 -5.36 11.82
C ARG A 318 19.21 -6.66 11.10
N LEU A 319 18.92 -6.78 9.80
CA LEU A 319 19.33 -7.93 8.98
C LEU A 319 20.85 -7.99 8.76
N ALA A 320 21.53 -6.85 8.78
CA ALA A 320 22.99 -6.74 8.77
C ALA A 320 23.66 -7.11 10.11
N GLY A 321 22.87 -7.39 11.16
CA GLY A 321 23.36 -7.69 12.50
C GLY A 321 23.94 -6.49 13.25
N VAL A 322 23.66 -5.26 12.80
CA VAL A 322 24.08 -4.05 13.51
C VAL A 322 23.24 -3.95 14.79
N LYS A 323 23.88 -4.05 15.95
CA LYS A 323 23.21 -3.83 17.24
C LYS A 323 22.83 -2.36 17.35
N GLY A 324 21.60 -2.08 17.78
CA GLY A 324 21.14 -0.70 17.98
C GLY A 324 22.10 0.08 18.87
N VAL A 325 22.36 1.34 18.51
CA VAL A 325 22.88 2.31 19.48
C VAL A 325 21.75 2.46 20.49
N GLY A 326 21.94 1.94 21.71
CA GLY A 326 20.96 2.09 22.78
C GLY A 326 20.65 3.57 22.95
N ASN A 327 19.37 3.93 22.86
CA ASN A 327 18.88 5.22 23.34
C ASN A 327 18.94 5.26 24.86
#